data_AF-M4RGA7-F1
#
_entry.id   AF-M4RGA7-F1
#
_cell.length_a   1.000
_cell.length_b   1.000
_cell.length_c   1.000
_cell.angle_alpha   90.00
_cell.angle_beta   90.00
_cell.angle_gamma   90.00
#
_symmetry.space_group_name_H-M   'P 1'
#
loop_
_entity.id
_entity.type
_entity.pdbx_description
1 polymer ?
#
loop_
_entity_poly.entity_id
_entity_poly.type
_entity_poly.pdbx_seq_one_letter_code
_entity_poly.pdbx_strand_id
1 'polypeptide(L)'
;MNAHAEKVPAGVPLSSWTFDAATGVCSADPLIIGDSVALGAADIIQQIMPKAVIDAQVSRQITTAPGIYAQHAGAGQGGSVVVVALGDNGPIRDEAELQSIVDAMDGKPVYFLTLRVPVSWQDQNNAILRSFATSHSNVGIIDWYGTSEGHSEYLYDDGTHLTPQGRPVYATMLRQAFCGQ
;
A
#
# COMPACT_ATOMS: atom_id res chain seq x y z
N MET A 1 -12.66 -4.61 -15.15
CA MET A 1 -12.12 -5.19 -13.90
C MET A 1 -12.49 -4.23 -12.80
N ASN A 2 -13.21 -4.68 -11.77
CA ASN A 2 -13.53 -3.82 -10.63
C ASN A 2 -12.37 -3.96 -9.65
N ALA A 3 -11.64 -2.90 -9.36
CA ALA A 3 -10.68 -2.92 -8.26
C ALA A 3 -11.43 -3.15 -6.93
N HIS A 4 -10.83 -3.93 -6.04
CA HIS A 4 -11.31 -4.12 -4.68
C HIS A 4 -10.32 -3.42 -3.74
N ALA A 5 -10.70 -2.20 -3.35
CA ALA A 5 -10.06 -1.39 -2.33
C ALA A 5 -11.16 -0.66 -1.55
N GLU A 6 -10.91 -0.27 -0.30
CA GLU A 6 -11.89 0.49 0.49
C GLU A 6 -12.24 1.82 -0.21
N LYS A 7 -11.24 2.47 -0.79
CA LYS A 7 -11.43 3.63 -1.68
C LYS A 7 -10.45 3.58 -2.84
N VAL A 8 -10.95 3.61 -4.06
CA VAL A 8 -10.13 3.71 -5.28
C VAL A 8 -9.84 5.19 -5.60
N PRO A 9 -8.58 5.61 -5.79
CA PRO A 9 -8.24 6.98 -6.14
C PRO A 9 -8.62 7.28 -7.59
N ALA A 10 -9.02 8.53 -7.83
CA ALA A 10 -9.21 9.05 -9.17
C ALA A 10 -7.87 9.03 -9.95
N GLY A 11 -7.96 8.75 -11.25
CA GLY A 11 -6.80 8.73 -12.16
C GLY A 11 -6.05 7.39 -12.20
N VAL A 12 -6.41 6.39 -11.39
CA VAL A 12 -5.83 5.05 -11.51
C VAL A 12 -6.21 4.42 -12.86
N PRO A 13 -5.25 3.94 -13.67
CA PRO A 13 -5.53 3.44 -15.01
C PRO A 13 -5.98 1.96 -14.98
N LEU A 14 -7.03 1.65 -14.23
CA LEU A 14 -7.51 0.27 -14.00
C LEU A 14 -7.79 -0.51 -15.30
N SER A 15 -8.24 0.16 -16.36
CA SER A 15 -8.52 -0.46 -17.66
C SER A 15 -7.26 -0.75 -18.50
N SER A 16 -6.11 -0.20 -18.13
CA SER A 16 -4.85 -0.40 -18.85
C SER A 16 -4.14 -1.70 -18.44
N TRP A 17 -4.53 -2.27 -17.30
CA TRP A 17 -3.92 -3.49 -16.77
C TRP A 17 -4.74 -4.72 -17.12
N THR A 18 -4.05 -5.86 -17.14
CA THR A 18 -4.60 -7.18 -17.45
C THR A 18 -4.42 -8.09 -16.25
N PHE A 19 -5.35 -9.03 -16.11
CA PHE A 19 -5.31 -10.08 -15.11
C PHE A 19 -5.37 -11.44 -15.80
N ASP A 20 -4.38 -12.28 -15.55
CA ASP A 20 -4.38 -13.67 -15.98
C ASP A 20 -4.91 -14.56 -14.85
N ALA A 21 -6.14 -15.02 -15.00
CA ALA A 21 -6.81 -15.87 -14.02
C ALA A 21 -6.16 -17.25 -13.85
N ALA A 22 -5.41 -17.74 -14.85
CA ALA A 22 -4.73 -19.03 -14.74
C ALA A 22 -3.49 -18.95 -13.83
N THR A 23 -2.82 -17.80 -13.82
CA THR A 23 -1.57 -17.60 -13.07
C THR A 23 -1.71 -16.70 -11.85
N GLY A 24 -2.80 -15.94 -11.75
CA GLY A 24 -2.98 -14.93 -10.71
C GLY A 24 -2.19 -13.65 -10.97
N VAL A 25 -1.56 -13.51 -12.14
CA VAL A 25 -0.68 -12.38 -12.47
C VAL A 25 -1.49 -11.17 -12.93
N CYS A 26 -1.24 -10.02 -12.31
CA CYS A 26 -1.74 -8.71 -12.69
C CYS A 26 -0.61 -7.89 -13.33
N SER A 27 -0.90 -7.24 -14.46
CA SER A 27 0.09 -6.42 -15.17
C SER A 27 0.23 -5.00 -14.63
N ALA A 28 -0.29 -4.73 -13.43
CA ALA A 28 -0.16 -3.44 -12.77
C ALA A 28 1.30 -3.14 -12.41
N ASP A 29 1.65 -1.87 -12.49
CA ASP A 29 2.99 -1.32 -12.29
C ASP A 29 3.01 -0.26 -11.18
N PRO A 30 2.53 -0.58 -9.95
CA PRO A 30 2.62 0.35 -8.84
C PRO A 30 4.07 0.53 -8.39
N LEU A 31 4.40 1.71 -7.87
CA LEU A 31 5.51 1.86 -6.95
C LEU A 31 4.98 1.65 -5.53
N ILE A 32 5.46 0.61 -4.85
CA ILE A 32 5.10 0.28 -3.48
C ILE A 32 6.25 0.72 -2.58
N ILE A 33 6.01 1.78 -1.80
CA ILE A 33 6.93 2.28 -0.77
C ILE A 33 6.44 1.73 0.57
N GLY A 34 7.21 0.83 1.17
CA GLY A 34 6.76 0.06 2.34
C GLY A 34 7.77 -0.04 3.49
N ASP A 35 7.30 -0.56 4.61
CA ASP A 35 8.12 -0.90 5.78
C ASP A 35 8.38 -2.42 5.88
N SER A 36 8.62 -2.96 7.09
CA SER A 36 8.92 -4.38 7.30
C SER A 36 7.76 -5.30 6.90
N VAL A 37 6.51 -4.85 6.98
CA VAL A 37 5.35 -5.70 6.65
C VAL A 37 5.28 -5.92 5.14
N ALA A 38 5.37 -4.84 4.36
CA ALA A 38 5.45 -4.94 2.90
C ALA A 38 6.69 -5.71 2.43
N LEU A 39 7.83 -5.51 3.10
CA LEU A 39 9.06 -6.26 2.84
C LEU A 39 8.85 -7.77 3.03
N GLY A 40 8.10 -8.16 4.06
CA GLY A 40 7.77 -9.56 4.34
C GLY A 40 6.99 -10.26 3.22
N ALA A 41 6.24 -9.52 2.40
CA ALA A 41 5.47 -10.07 1.27
C ALA A 41 6.09 -9.77 -0.11
N ALA A 42 7.25 -9.11 -0.18
CA ALA A 42 7.79 -8.54 -1.42
C ALA A 42 8.00 -9.58 -2.55
N ASP A 43 8.46 -10.78 -2.23
CA ASP A 43 8.65 -11.87 -3.19
C ASP A 43 7.32 -12.33 -3.81
N ILE A 44 6.27 -12.49 -3.00
CA ILE A 44 4.95 -12.89 -3.48
C ILE A 44 4.32 -11.76 -4.30
N ILE A 45 4.44 -10.50 -3.83
CA ILE A 45 4.00 -9.32 -4.58
C ILE A 45 4.66 -9.30 -5.97
N GLN A 46 5.97 -9.50 -6.04
CA GLN A 46 6.70 -9.52 -7.31
C GLN A 46 6.26 -10.67 -8.22
N GLN A 47 5.91 -11.82 -7.66
CA GLN A 47 5.40 -12.96 -8.44
C GLN A 47 4.04 -12.67 -9.09
N ILE A 48 3.12 -12.03 -8.37
CA ILE A 48 1.75 -11.77 -8.86
C ILE A 48 1.57 -10.40 -9.51
N MET A 49 2.52 -9.48 -9.32
CA MET A 49 2.62 -8.20 -10.01
C MET A 49 4.06 -7.97 -10.51
N PRO A 50 4.50 -8.66 -11.57
CA PRO A 50 5.90 -8.61 -12.03
C PRO A 50 6.40 -7.24 -12.49
N LYS A 51 5.50 -6.28 -12.72
CA LYS A 51 5.83 -4.90 -13.09
C LYS A 51 5.82 -3.93 -11.91
N ALA A 52 5.39 -4.37 -10.72
CA ALA A 52 5.50 -3.55 -9.53
C ALA A 52 6.97 -3.25 -9.22
N VAL A 53 7.24 -2.04 -8.77
CA VAL A 53 8.51 -1.65 -8.14
C VAL A 53 8.26 -1.65 -6.64
N ILE A 54 9.06 -2.40 -5.88
CA ILE A 54 8.90 -2.53 -4.44
C ILE A 54 10.16 -1.98 -3.78
N ASP A 55 10.01 -0.88 -3.06
CA ASP A 55 11.02 -0.38 -2.14
C ASP A 55 10.45 -0.46 -0.73
N ALA A 56 10.87 -1.49 0.01
CA ALA A 56 10.44 -1.74 1.37
C ALA A 56 11.63 -1.99 2.31
N GLN A 57 11.57 -1.46 3.52
CA GLN A 57 12.67 -1.56 4.48
C GLN A 57 12.18 -1.60 5.92
N VAL A 58 12.86 -2.40 6.74
CA VAL A 58 12.61 -2.48 8.19
C VAL A 58 12.73 -1.10 8.85
N SER A 59 11.81 -0.82 9.79
CA SER A 59 11.78 0.41 10.59
C SER A 59 11.59 1.72 9.80
N ARG A 60 11.12 1.64 8.55
CA ARG A 60 10.88 2.82 7.72
C ARG A 60 9.70 3.65 8.23
N GLN A 61 9.88 4.96 8.29
CA GLN A 61 8.85 5.92 8.67
C GLN A 61 8.16 6.53 7.45
N ILE A 62 6.89 6.91 7.59
CA ILE A 62 6.07 7.47 6.50
C ILE A 62 6.66 8.75 5.89
N THR A 63 7.35 9.54 6.70
CA THR A 63 8.03 10.79 6.30
C THR A 63 9.14 10.59 5.27
N THR A 64 9.61 9.36 5.07
CA THR A 64 10.63 9.03 4.04
C THR A 64 10.05 8.89 2.63
N ALA A 65 8.72 8.72 2.50
CA ALA A 65 8.05 8.44 1.22
C ALA A 65 8.36 9.47 0.11
N PRO A 66 8.39 10.79 0.36
CA PRO A 66 8.72 11.78 -0.68
C PRO A 66 10.10 11.57 -1.31
N GLY A 67 11.11 11.28 -0.48
CA GLY A 67 12.48 11.08 -0.95
C GLY A 67 12.64 9.81 -1.77
N ILE A 68 11.99 8.72 -1.33
CA ILE A 68 11.99 7.44 -2.04
C ILE A 68 11.27 7.56 -3.38
N TYR A 69 10.11 8.22 -3.39
CA TYR A 69 9.40 8.50 -4.64
C TYR A 69 10.27 9.30 -5.61
N ALA A 70 10.90 10.39 -5.15
CA ALA A 70 11.76 11.22 -6.01
C ALA A 70 12.91 10.41 -6.63
N GLN A 71 13.53 9.51 -5.85
CA GLN A 71 14.57 8.61 -6.34
C GLN A 71 14.06 7.70 -7.47
N HIS A 72 12.93 7.01 -7.26
CA HIS A 72 12.39 6.10 -8.25
C HIS A 72 11.82 6.84 -9.47
N ALA A 73 11.10 7.95 -9.28
CA ALA A 73 10.59 8.77 -10.36
C ALA A 73 11.73 9.27 -11.26
N GLY A 74 12.83 9.76 -10.68
CA GLY A 74 14.02 10.17 -11.42
C GLY A 74 14.71 9.04 -12.19
N ALA A 75 14.52 7.79 -11.76
CA ALA A 75 15.00 6.59 -12.44
C ALA A 75 14.00 6.00 -13.46
N GLY A 76 12.86 6.65 -13.71
CA GLY A 76 11.80 6.13 -14.58
C GLY A 76 10.99 4.98 -13.97
N GLN A 77 11.03 4.84 -12.64
CA GLN A 77 10.41 3.77 -11.85
C GLN A 77 9.30 4.29 -10.92
N GLY A 78 8.75 5.48 -11.17
CA GLY A 78 7.71 6.09 -10.32
C GLY A 78 6.35 5.40 -10.33
N GLY A 79 6.20 4.33 -11.12
CA GLY A 79 4.94 3.58 -11.29
C GLY A 79 3.82 4.38 -11.94
N SER A 80 2.74 3.72 -12.32
CA SER A 80 1.51 4.40 -12.77
C SER A 80 0.63 4.88 -11.61
N VAL A 81 0.89 4.37 -10.41
CA VAL A 81 0.21 4.66 -9.13
C VAL A 81 1.22 4.41 -8.00
N VAL A 82 1.10 5.12 -6.89
CA VAL A 82 1.96 4.93 -5.71
C VAL A 82 1.15 4.28 -4.58
N VAL A 83 1.72 3.27 -3.93
CA VAL A 83 1.20 2.70 -2.67
C VAL A 83 2.16 3.07 -1.55
N VAL A 84 1.65 3.79 -0.56
CA VAL A 84 2.35 4.09 0.69
C VAL A 84 1.89 3.09 1.75
N ALA A 85 2.66 2.01 1.91
CA ALA A 85 2.47 0.98 2.91
C ALA A 85 3.38 1.25 4.12
N LEU A 86 3.19 2.42 4.73
CA LEU A 86 3.99 2.94 5.84
C LEU A 86 3.09 3.47 6.95
N GLY A 87 3.56 3.36 8.19
CA GLY A 87 2.91 3.93 9.36
C GLY A 87 3.09 3.10 10.63
N ASP A 88 3.58 1.86 10.51
CA ASP A 88 3.79 0.98 11.65
C ASP A 88 4.87 1.52 12.61
N ASN A 89 5.83 2.29 12.07
CA ASN A 89 7.01 2.76 12.79
C ASN A 89 6.91 4.20 13.33
N GLY A 90 5.72 4.80 13.37
CA GLY A 90 5.52 6.09 14.02
C GLY A 90 4.14 6.72 13.80
N PRO A 91 3.75 7.67 14.67
CA PRO A 91 2.49 8.39 14.51
C PRO A 91 2.52 9.31 13.28
N ILE A 92 1.40 9.39 12.58
CA ILE A 92 1.12 10.43 11.59
C ILE A 92 0.68 11.68 12.35
N ARG A 93 1.34 12.81 12.10
CA ARG A 93 1.14 14.03 12.89
C ARG A 93 -0.23 14.66 12.65
N ASP A 94 -0.57 14.84 11.38
CA ASP A 94 -1.76 15.52 10.91
C ASP A 94 -1.98 15.30 9.40
N GLU A 95 -3.09 15.78 8.85
CA GLU A 95 -3.37 15.71 7.42
C GLU A 95 -2.38 16.53 6.56
N ALA A 96 -1.68 17.53 7.12
CA ALA A 96 -0.70 18.31 6.36
C ALA A 96 0.57 17.49 6.07
N GLU A 97 0.95 16.59 6.97
CA GLU A 97 2.00 15.59 6.70
C GLU A 97 1.61 14.70 5.52
N LEU A 98 0.38 14.17 5.49
CA LEU A 98 -0.13 13.38 4.36
C LEU A 98 -0.22 14.18 3.06
N GLN A 99 -0.63 15.46 3.14
CA GLN A 99 -0.63 16.36 2.00
C GLN A 99 0.77 16.51 1.41
N SER A 100 1.78 16.73 2.24
CA SER A 100 3.18 16.87 1.76
C SER A 100 3.68 15.61 1.04
N ILE A 101 3.21 14.44 1.47
CA ILE A 101 3.53 13.17 0.82
C ILE A 101 2.84 13.08 -0.54
N VAL A 102 1.54 13.38 -0.61
CA VAL A 102 0.79 13.32 -1.87
C VAL A 102 1.28 14.35 -2.89
N ASP A 103 1.59 15.58 -2.46
CA ASP A 103 2.15 16.62 -3.33
C ASP A 103 3.47 16.17 -3.97
N ALA A 104 4.30 15.44 -3.22
CA ALA A 104 5.54 14.90 -3.75
C ALA A 104 5.34 13.84 -4.84
N MET A 105 4.16 13.22 -4.95
CA MET A 105 3.83 12.22 -5.97
C MET A 105 3.48 12.83 -7.33
N ASP A 106 3.58 14.17 -7.47
CA ASP A 106 3.42 14.90 -8.74
C ASP A 106 2.11 14.58 -9.47
N GLY A 107 1.00 14.62 -8.74
CA GLY A 107 -0.35 14.40 -9.28
C GLY A 107 -0.69 12.93 -9.59
N LYS A 108 0.21 11.98 -9.28
CA LYS A 108 -0.13 10.54 -9.39
C LYS A 108 -1.27 10.17 -8.43
N PRO A 109 -2.07 9.16 -8.78
CA PRO A 109 -2.96 8.51 -7.83
C PRO A 109 -2.13 7.86 -6.70
N VAL A 110 -2.60 7.97 -5.46
CA VAL A 110 -1.92 7.44 -4.28
C VAL A 110 -2.87 6.55 -3.48
N TYR A 111 -2.41 5.37 -3.11
CA TYR A 111 -3.04 4.55 -2.07
C TYR A 111 -2.27 4.67 -0.77
N PHE A 112 -2.95 4.91 0.34
CA PHE A 112 -2.45 4.58 1.66
C PHE A 112 -2.96 3.21 2.10
N LEU A 113 -2.16 2.49 2.87
CA LEU A 113 -2.53 1.20 3.44
C LEU A 113 -2.83 1.37 4.94
N THR A 114 -3.95 0.84 5.41
CA THR A 114 -4.28 0.88 6.85
C THR A 114 -3.36 -0.05 7.65
N LEU A 115 -3.10 0.30 8.90
CA LEU A 115 -2.11 -0.34 9.75
C LEU A 115 -2.75 -1.43 10.61
N ARG A 116 -2.00 -2.52 10.86
CA ARG A 116 -2.31 -3.57 11.83
C ARG A 116 -1.06 -3.86 12.66
N VAL A 117 -0.97 -3.21 13.81
CA VAL A 117 0.20 -3.18 14.70
C VAL A 117 -0.25 -2.81 16.13
N PRO A 118 0.19 -3.52 17.18
CA PRO A 118 -0.29 -3.29 18.55
C PRO A 118 0.41 -2.09 19.23
N VAL A 119 0.29 -0.91 18.64
CA VAL A 119 0.84 0.36 19.13
C VAL A 119 -0.25 1.40 19.34
N SER A 120 -0.01 2.37 20.22
CA SER A 120 -1.04 3.33 20.66
C SER A 120 -1.55 4.26 19.56
N TRP A 121 -0.84 4.39 18.44
CA TRP A 121 -1.20 5.27 17.34
C TRP A 121 -1.88 4.56 16.16
N GLN A 122 -2.07 3.23 16.18
CA GLN A 122 -2.66 2.49 15.07
C GLN A 122 -4.02 3.08 14.65
N ASP A 123 -4.95 3.17 15.60
CA ASP A 123 -6.33 3.59 15.30
C ASP A 123 -6.39 5.05 14.89
N GLN A 124 -5.56 5.90 15.52
CA GLN A 124 -5.45 7.31 15.14
C GLN A 124 -4.88 7.47 13.73
N ASN A 125 -3.80 6.75 13.40
CA ASN A 125 -3.22 6.76 12.05
C ASN A 125 -4.26 6.29 11.02
N ASN A 126 -4.95 5.18 11.28
CA ASN A 126 -6.00 4.66 10.41
C ASN A 126 -7.15 5.65 10.21
N ALA A 127 -7.56 6.37 11.25
CA ALA A 127 -8.58 7.41 11.16
C ALA A 127 -8.11 8.60 10.32
N ILE A 128 -6.87 9.07 10.50
CA ILE A 128 -6.30 10.18 9.73
C ILE A 128 -6.16 9.78 8.25
N LEU A 129 -5.67 8.58 7.95
CA LEU A 129 -5.58 8.07 6.58
C LEU A 129 -6.94 8.10 5.86
N ARG A 130 -7.99 7.57 6.52
CA ARG A 130 -9.36 7.54 5.96
C ARG A 130 -9.99 8.93 5.83
N SER A 131 -9.80 9.80 6.81
CA SER A 131 -10.27 11.19 6.76
C SER A 131 -9.64 11.92 5.57
N PHE A 132 -8.32 11.83 5.44
CA PHE A 132 -7.57 12.44 4.35
C PHE A 132 -7.99 11.88 2.99
N ALA A 133 -8.18 10.57 2.87
CA ALA A 133 -8.68 9.97 1.64
C ALA A 133 -10.09 10.46 1.30
N THR A 134 -10.96 10.73 2.28
CA THR A 134 -12.32 11.25 2.04
C THR A 134 -12.31 12.63 1.40
N SER A 135 -11.36 13.50 1.79
CA SER A 135 -11.22 14.86 1.26
C SER A 135 -10.41 14.97 -0.05
N HIS A 136 -9.68 13.91 -0.46
CA HIS A 136 -8.80 13.92 -1.63
C HIS A 136 -9.19 12.88 -2.67
N SER A 137 -9.62 13.32 -3.86
CA SER A 137 -10.12 12.42 -4.91
C SER A 137 -9.03 11.50 -5.47
N ASN A 138 -7.79 11.96 -5.59
CA ASN A 138 -6.64 11.19 -6.07
C ASN A 138 -6.01 10.29 -4.99
N VAL A 139 -6.60 10.20 -3.79
CA VAL A 139 -6.13 9.36 -2.68
C VAL A 139 -7.10 8.20 -2.44
N GLY A 140 -6.57 7.00 -2.25
CA GLY A 140 -7.32 5.78 -1.98
C GLY A 140 -6.85 5.06 -0.72
N ILE A 141 -7.64 4.08 -0.28
CA ILE A 141 -7.35 3.24 0.89
C ILE A 141 -7.35 1.76 0.48
N ILE A 142 -6.25 1.08 0.81
CA ILE A 142 -6.16 -0.38 0.84
C ILE A 142 -6.26 -0.81 2.30
N ASP A 143 -7.25 -1.63 2.65
CA ASP A 143 -7.60 -1.87 4.06
C ASP A 143 -7.00 -3.18 4.61
N TRP A 144 -5.72 -3.14 4.99
CA TRP A 144 -5.09 -4.27 5.67
C TRP A 144 -5.64 -4.51 7.08
N TYR A 145 -6.00 -3.44 7.79
CA TYR A 145 -6.63 -3.55 9.11
C TYR A 145 -7.90 -4.41 9.06
N GLY A 146 -8.83 -4.10 8.15
CA GLY A 146 -10.05 -4.89 7.97
C GLY A 146 -9.78 -6.28 7.38
N THR A 147 -8.84 -6.39 6.43
CA THR A 147 -8.48 -7.69 5.82
C THR A 147 -7.89 -8.67 6.83
N SER A 148 -7.18 -8.18 7.84
CA SER A 148 -6.55 -8.99 8.90
C SER A 148 -7.42 -9.14 10.16
N GLU A 149 -8.56 -8.46 10.23
CA GLU A 149 -9.45 -8.54 11.39
C GLU A 149 -9.98 -9.96 11.57
N GLY A 150 -9.90 -10.49 12.81
CA GLY A 150 -10.31 -11.87 13.11
C GLY A 150 -9.34 -12.96 12.63
N HIS A 151 -8.24 -12.60 11.97
CA HIS A 151 -7.28 -13.54 11.38
C HIS A 151 -5.90 -13.46 12.06
N SER A 152 -5.83 -13.90 13.32
CA SER A 152 -4.56 -13.92 14.07
C SER A 152 -3.48 -14.77 13.39
N GLU A 153 -3.86 -15.79 12.61
CA GLU A 153 -2.96 -16.66 11.86
C GLU A 153 -2.16 -15.94 10.76
N TYR A 154 -2.57 -14.74 10.35
CA TYR A 154 -1.84 -13.95 9.36
C TYR A 154 -0.61 -13.25 9.94
N LEU A 155 -0.55 -13.09 11.27
CA LEU A 155 0.48 -12.33 11.96
C LEU A 155 1.23 -13.22 12.97
N TYR A 156 2.51 -12.98 13.16
CA TYR A 156 3.25 -13.57 14.28
C TYR A 156 2.71 -13.04 15.61
N ASP A 157 3.16 -13.62 16.72
CA ASP A 157 2.75 -13.24 18.08
C ASP A 157 3.01 -11.75 18.42
N ASP A 158 3.85 -11.07 17.65
CA ASP A 158 4.06 -9.61 17.75
C ASP A 158 2.89 -8.77 17.22
N GLY A 159 1.91 -9.38 16.55
CA GLY A 159 0.73 -8.73 16.02
C GLY A 159 1.00 -7.79 14.84
N THR A 160 2.16 -7.87 14.19
CA THR A 160 2.58 -6.96 13.10
C THR A 160 3.14 -7.71 11.90
N HIS A 161 4.09 -8.63 12.11
CA HIS A 161 4.81 -9.23 10.99
C HIS A 161 4.06 -10.44 10.42
N LEU A 162 4.08 -10.54 9.08
CA LEU A 162 3.33 -11.56 8.34
C LEU A 162 3.89 -12.97 8.57
N THR A 163 3.01 -13.92 8.87
CA THR A 163 3.34 -15.37 8.84
C THR A 163 3.42 -15.86 7.39
N PRO A 164 3.93 -17.09 7.14
CA PRO A 164 3.81 -17.72 5.83
C PRO A 164 2.38 -17.80 5.28
N GLN A 165 1.35 -17.79 6.15
CA GLN A 165 -0.06 -17.75 5.73
C GLN A 165 -0.54 -16.33 5.44
N GLY A 166 -0.08 -15.32 6.18
CA GLY A 166 -0.47 -13.92 5.97
C GLY A 166 0.17 -13.27 4.74
N ARG A 167 1.42 -13.64 4.40
CA ARG A 167 2.15 -13.11 3.24
C ARG A 167 1.35 -13.17 1.93
N PRO A 168 0.78 -14.32 1.51
CA PRO A 168 -0.02 -14.37 0.29
C PRO A 168 -1.33 -13.57 0.37
N VAL A 169 -1.95 -13.47 1.55
CA VAL A 169 -3.17 -12.67 1.74
C VAL A 169 -2.88 -11.18 1.56
N TYR A 170 -1.82 -10.68 2.20
CA TYR A 170 -1.36 -9.30 2.06
C TYR A 170 -1.06 -8.94 0.59
N ALA A 171 -0.29 -9.80 -0.10
CA ALA A 171 0.03 -9.61 -1.51
C ALA A 171 -1.24 -9.62 -2.40
N THR A 172 -2.16 -10.55 -2.15
CA THR A 172 -3.42 -10.68 -2.90
C THR A 172 -4.30 -9.45 -2.72
N MET A 173 -4.42 -8.94 -1.50
CA MET A 173 -5.16 -7.70 -1.20
C MET A 173 -4.58 -6.51 -1.97
N LEU A 174 -3.25 -6.33 -1.98
CA LEU A 174 -2.61 -5.28 -2.78
C LEU A 174 -2.92 -5.43 -4.28
N ARG A 175 -2.79 -6.64 -4.82
CA ARG A 175 -3.12 -6.91 -6.24
C ARG A 175 -4.58 -6.62 -6.55
N GLN A 176 -5.50 -6.94 -5.64
CA GLN A 176 -6.94 -6.71 -5.81
C GLN A 176 -7.30 -5.22 -5.92
N ALA A 177 -6.50 -4.32 -5.33
CA ALA A 177 -6.65 -2.87 -5.51
C ALA A 177 -6.43 -2.39 -6.96
N PHE A 178 -5.86 -3.24 -7.82
CA PHE A 178 -5.57 -2.94 -9.23
C PHE A 178 -6.28 -3.90 -10.19
N CYS A 179 -6.27 -5.19 -9.87
CA CYS A 179 -6.90 -6.28 -10.59
C CYS A 179 -7.78 -7.07 -9.62
N GLY A 180 -9.01 -6.61 -9.37
CA GLY A 180 -9.90 -7.18 -8.35
C GLY A 180 -10.52 -8.54 -8.66
N GLN A 181 -9.70 -9.53 -8.99
CA GLN A 181 -10.08 -10.94 -9.04
C GLN A 181 -9.18 -11.74 -8.13
#